data_AF-A0A946LJ64-F1
#
_entry.id   AF-A0A946LJ64-F1
#
_cell.length_a   1.000
_cell.length_b   1.000
_cell.length_c   1.000
_cell.angle_alpha   90.00
_cell.angle_beta   90.00
_cell.angle_gamma   90.00
#
_symmetry.space_group_name_H-M   'P 1'
#
loop_
_entity.id
_entity.type
_entity.pdbx_description
1 polymer ?
#
loop_
_entity_poly.entity_id
_entity_poly.type
_entity_poly.pdbx_seq_one_letter_code
_entity_poly.pdbx_strand_id
1 'polypeptide(L)'
;MNIRSVARKRKPYKKTPHIDIYHRYENILRRDFTATKPNEKWVTDVSYVMTQRGWAYLSTIKDLFDGFIVAHLLGKENSISLVTDTVKLATQKEEIKDEVLIHSDQGRPYTSEEYFLLTTRYQMKQSMSRRGNCWDNAPMENFFGHFKEEALRQYPVPTFRQAQEIVDGYIAFYNYERIQLKTKQTPYQKRCLFK
;
A
#
# COMPACT_ATOMS: atom_id res chain seq x y z
N MET A 1 2.48 -15.99 16.82
CA MET A 1 3.48 -15.98 15.72
C MET A 1 4.82 -15.49 16.28
N ASN A 2 5.93 -16.17 16.01
CA ASN A 2 7.26 -15.85 16.56
C ASN A 2 8.04 -14.92 15.61
N ILE A 3 7.58 -13.67 15.50
CA ILE A 3 8.10 -12.67 14.54
C ILE A 3 9.38 -12.03 15.09
N ARG A 4 10.53 -12.24 14.43
CA ARG A 4 11.81 -11.60 14.77
C ARG A 4 12.44 -10.95 13.53
N SER A 5 13.03 -9.76 13.68
CA SER A 5 13.65 -9.01 12.58
C SER A 5 15.12 -9.38 12.35
N VAL A 6 15.58 -9.33 11.09
CA VAL A 6 16.98 -9.56 10.67
C VAL A 6 17.53 -8.27 10.05
N ALA A 7 18.76 -7.86 10.34
CA ALA A 7 19.31 -6.57 9.89
C ALA A 7 19.39 -6.41 8.35
N ARG A 8 19.09 -5.19 7.86
CA ARG A 8 18.93 -4.86 6.42
C ARG A 8 20.28 -4.72 5.67
N LYS A 9 20.42 -5.39 4.52
CA LYS A 9 21.42 -5.05 3.49
C LYS A 9 20.84 -4.07 2.46
N ARG A 10 21.60 -3.02 2.08
CA ARG A 10 21.23 -2.06 1.03
C ARG A 10 21.11 -2.78 -0.32
N LYS A 11 20.01 -2.58 -1.06
CA LYS A 11 19.87 -3.04 -2.45
C LYS A 11 20.30 -1.95 -3.43
N PRO A 12 21.02 -2.28 -4.51
CA PRO A 12 21.37 -1.31 -5.55
C PRO A 12 20.13 -0.84 -6.31
N TYR A 13 20.10 0.45 -6.64
CA TYR A 13 19.06 1.09 -7.45
C TYR A 13 19.05 0.50 -8.87
N LYS A 14 17.87 0.09 -9.37
CA LYS A 14 17.67 -0.33 -10.76
C LYS A 14 16.80 0.70 -11.48
N LYS A 15 17.26 1.18 -12.64
CA LYS A 15 16.54 2.15 -13.48
C LYS A 15 15.39 1.43 -14.18
N THR A 16 14.15 1.81 -13.90
CA THR A 16 12.96 1.24 -14.55
C THR A 16 12.89 1.69 -16.02
N PRO A 17 12.58 0.82 -16.99
CA PRO A 17 12.42 1.18 -18.41
C PRO A 17 11.37 2.29 -18.62
N HIS A 18 11.31 2.84 -19.84
CA HIS A 18 10.23 3.75 -20.24
C HIS A 18 8.86 3.11 -19.95
N ILE A 19 8.02 3.81 -19.20
CA ILE A 19 6.64 3.44 -18.94
C ILE A 19 5.80 4.34 -19.84
N ASP A 20 4.93 3.75 -20.65
CA ASP A 20 3.91 4.51 -21.37
C ASP A 20 2.92 5.07 -20.34
N ILE A 21 2.89 6.40 -20.23
CA ILE A 21 2.09 7.14 -19.26
C ILE A 21 0.85 7.65 -19.99
N TYR A 22 -0.33 7.14 -19.65
CA TYR A 22 -1.59 7.65 -20.19
C TYR A 22 -2.05 8.84 -19.36
N HIS A 23 -2.02 8.71 -18.03
CA HIS A 23 -2.43 9.74 -17.08
C HIS A 23 -1.29 10.15 -16.15
N ARG A 24 -1.23 11.46 -15.86
CA ARG A 24 -0.31 12.04 -14.88
C ARG A 24 -1.09 13.00 -13.99
N TYR A 25 -0.96 12.82 -12.68
CA TYR A 25 -1.63 13.66 -11.68
C TYR A 25 -0.64 14.65 -11.06
N GLU A 26 -1.15 15.76 -10.52
CA GLU A 26 -0.32 16.65 -9.70
C GLU A 26 0.08 15.93 -8.41
N ASN A 27 1.27 16.22 -7.87
CA ASN A 27 1.58 15.83 -6.50
C ASN A 27 0.86 16.79 -5.54
N ILE A 28 -0.37 16.43 -5.18
CA ILE A 28 -1.21 17.18 -4.23
C ILE A 28 -0.83 16.85 -2.79
N LEU A 29 -0.36 15.62 -2.53
CA LEU A 29 0.00 15.16 -1.19
C LEU A 29 1.17 15.97 -0.64
N ARG A 30 2.15 16.31 -1.51
CA ARG A 30 3.32 17.15 -1.19
C ARG A 30 4.03 16.74 0.10
N ARG A 31 4.07 15.43 0.40
CA ARG A 31 4.64 14.84 1.62
C ARG A 31 3.95 15.28 2.92
N ASP A 32 2.79 15.91 2.84
CA ASP A 32 1.92 16.12 4.00
C ASP A 32 1.19 14.82 4.32
N PHE A 33 1.88 13.98 5.10
CA PHE A 33 1.37 12.70 5.57
C PHE A 33 0.41 12.82 6.76
N THR A 34 -0.02 14.03 7.10
CA THR A 34 -0.95 14.27 8.20
C THR A 34 -2.38 14.22 7.66
N ALA A 35 -3.23 13.42 8.29
CA ALA A 35 -4.67 13.46 8.13
C ALA A 35 -5.31 13.73 9.49
N THR A 36 -6.44 14.42 9.47
CA THR A 36 -7.22 14.82 10.65
C THR A 36 -8.34 13.83 10.97
N LYS A 37 -8.78 13.05 9.99
CA LYS A 37 -9.80 12.01 10.14
C LYS A 37 -9.50 10.77 9.29
N PRO A 38 -10.05 9.59 9.65
CA PRO A 38 -10.01 8.41 8.79
C PRO A 38 -10.57 8.72 7.41
N ASN A 39 -10.01 8.06 6.40
CA ASN A 39 -10.41 8.14 5.00
C ASN A 39 -10.28 9.53 4.38
N GLU A 40 -9.44 10.41 4.93
CA GLU A 40 -9.12 11.70 4.31
C GLU A 40 -8.01 11.58 3.26
N LYS A 41 -6.96 10.81 3.58
CA LYS A 41 -5.79 10.63 2.71
C LYS A 41 -5.31 9.19 2.74
N TRP A 42 -5.29 8.58 1.57
CA TRP A 42 -4.78 7.23 1.35
C TRP A 42 -3.50 7.28 0.51
N VAL A 43 -2.58 6.37 0.82
CA VAL A 43 -1.42 6.07 -0.02
C VAL A 43 -1.52 4.63 -0.52
N THR A 44 -1.11 4.39 -1.77
CA THR A 44 -1.10 3.07 -2.39
C THR A 44 0.20 2.80 -3.12
N ASP A 45 0.63 1.54 -3.10
CA ASP A 45 1.77 1.05 -3.88
C ASP A 45 1.68 -0.48 -4.04
N VAL A 46 2.49 -1.02 -4.96
CA VAL A 46 2.65 -2.45 -5.21
C VAL A 46 4.05 -2.91 -4.83
N SER A 47 4.16 -3.90 -3.95
CA SER A 47 5.42 -4.58 -3.65
C SER A 47 5.51 -5.98 -4.22
N TYR A 48 6.74 -6.41 -4.51
CA TYR A 48 7.05 -7.75 -4.98
C TYR A 48 7.19 -8.73 -3.79
N VAL A 49 6.59 -9.90 -3.93
CA VAL A 49 6.69 -11.04 -3.00
C VAL A 49 7.26 -12.23 -3.77
N MET A 50 8.40 -12.77 -3.32
CA MET A 50 9.00 -13.93 -4.00
C MET A 50 8.20 -15.18 -3.67
N THR A 51 7.89 -16.00 -4.67
CA THR A 51 7.23 -17.30 -4.52
C THR A 51 7.97 -18.38 -5.31
N GLN A 52 7.60 -19.64 -5.13
CA GLN A 52 8.16 -20.78 -5.88
C GLN A 52 7.98 -20.67 -7.40
N ARG A 53 6.97 -19.92 -7.86
CA ARG A 53 6.68 -19.73 -9.29
C ARG A 53 7.13 -18.35 -9.80
N GLY A 54 7.99 -17.65 -9.05
CA GLY A 54 8.46 -16.31 -9.37
C GLY A 54 7.78 -15.23 -8.53
N TRP A 55 7.81 -13.99 -9.01
CA TRP A 55 7.28 -12.84 -8.30
C TRP A 55 5.75 -12.81 -8.31
N ALA A 56 5.16 -12.71 -7.12
CA ALA A 56 3.82 -12.22 -6.90
C ALA A 56 3.86 -10.72 -6.54
N TYR A 57 2.70 -10.06 -6.60
CA TYR A 57 2.57 -8.61 -6.50
C TYR A 57 1.50 -8.29 -5.45
N LEU A 58 1.90 -7.60 -4.39
CA LEU A 58 1.03 -7.17 -3.30
C LEU A 58 0.67 -5.71 -3.51
N SER A 59 -0.57 -5.46 -3.91
CA SER A 59 -1.16 -4.12 -3.93
C SER A 59 -1.77 -3.82 -2.57
N THR A 60 -1.45 -2.67 -2.00
CA THR A 60 -1.93 -2.24 -0.68
C THR A 60 -2.39 -0.79 -0.69
N ILE A 61 -3.40 -0.49 0.12
CA ILE A 61 -3.87 0.86 0.40
C ILE A 61 -3.80 1.09 1.91
N LYS A 62 -3.13 2.16 2.30
CA LYS A 62 -2.91 2.55 3.69
C LYS A 62 -3.51 3.92 3.95
N ASP A 63 -4.25 4.04 5.04
CA ASP A 63 -4.76 5.30 5.53
C ASP A 63 -3.70 6.06 6.31
N LEU A 64 -3.52 7.35 6.01
CA LEU A 64 -2.51 8.19 6.66
C LEU A 64 -2.94 8.69 8.04
N PHE A 65 -4.23 8.65 8.39
CA PHE A 65 -4.70 9.10 9.70
C PHE A 65 -4.17 8.21 10.82
N ASP A 66 -4.41 6.92 10.73
CA ASP A 66 -4.11 5.91 11.75
C ASP A 66 -3.06 4.89 11.31
N GLY A 67 -2.67 4.91 10.04
CA GLY A 67 -1.76 3.95 9.46
C GLY A 67 -2.38 2.60 9.15
N PHE A 68 -3.70 2.44 9.22
CA PHE A 68 -4.44 1.20 8.96
C PHE A 68 -4.36 0.82 7.48
N ILE A 69 -4.14 -0.47 7.21
CA ILE A 69 -4.22 -1.01 5.84
C ILE A 69 -5.69 -1.31 5.54
N VAL A 70 -6.33 -0.43 4.77
CA VAL A 70 -7.78 -0.53 4.46
C VAL A 70 -8.07 -1.63 3.46
N ALA A 71 -7.15 -1.90 2.53
CA ALA A 71 -7.26 -3.00 1.59
C ALA A 71 -5.89 -3.49 1.11
N HIS A 72 -5.86 -4.78 0.75
CA HIS A 72 -4.74 -5.40 0.09
C HIS A 72 -5.19 -6.57 -0.77
N LEU A 73 -4.47 -6.83 -1.85
CA LEU A 73 -4.64 -8.01 -2.71
C LEU A 73 -3.28 -8.51 -3.19
N LEU A 74 -3.12 -9.83 -3.26
CA LEU A 74 -1.95 -10.47 -3.85
C LEU A 74 -2.31 -11.02 -5.23
N GLY A 75 -1.63 -10.53 -6.26
CA GLY A 75 -1.77 -10.98 -7.64
C GLY A 75 -0.55 -11.77 -8.11
N LYS A 76 -0.74 -12.60 -9.14
CA LYS A 76 0.37 -13.27 -9.84
C LYS A 76 1.07 -12.35 -10.84
N GLU A 77 0.44 -11.23 -11.18
CA GLU A 77 0.91 -10.25 -12.17
C GLU A 77 0.75 -8.83 -11.64
N ASN A 78 1.60 -7.91 -12.10
CA ASN A 78 1.47 -6.48 -11.82
C ASN A 78 0.44 -5.85 -12.78
N SER A 79 -0.82 -6.28 -12.66
CA SER A 79 -1.88 -5.88 -13.58
C SER A 79 -2.60 -4.61 -13.12
N ILE A 80 -3.27 -3.94 -14.07
CA ILE A 80 -4.19 -2.85 -13.76
C ILE A 80 -5.38 -3.37 -12.93
N SER A 81 -5.84 -4.60 -13.20
CA SER A 81 -6.89 -5.24 -12.40
C SER A 81 -6.50 -5.36 -10.92
N LEU A 82 -5.25 -5.72 -10.61
CA LEU A 82 -4.79 -5.84 -9.23
C LEU A 82 -4.98 -4.53 -8.44
N VAL A 83 -4.53 -3.39 -8.99
CA VAL A 83 -4.65 -2.09 -8.29
C VAL A 83 -6.10 -1.61 -8.25
N THR A 84 -6.84 -1.76 -9.35
CA THR A 84 -8.25 -1.33 -9.42
C THR A 84 -9.14 -2.15 -8.50
N ASP A 85 -8.95 -3.47 -8.42
CA ASP A 85 -9.69 -4.33 -7.51
C ASP A 85 -9.32 -4.07 -6.04
N THR A 86 -8.07 -3.66 -5.76
CA THR A 86 -7.69 -3.23 -4.41
C THR A 86 -8.43 -1.94 -4.00
N VAL A 87 -8.58 -0.98 -4.93
CA VAL A 87 -9.38 0.24 -4.70
C VAL A 87 -10.84 -0.10 -4.46
N LYS A 88 -11.45 -0.96 -5.29
CA LYS A 88 -12.83 -1.43 -5.09
C LYS A 88 -13.01 -2.06 -3.71
N LEU A 89 -12.09 -2.93 -3.31
CA LEU A 89 -12.12 -3.58 -2.00
C LEU A 89 -12.04 -2.56 -0.85
N ALA A 90 -11.21 -1.53 -0.96
CA ALA A 90 -11.14 -0.46 0.04
C ALA A 90 -12.47 0.29 0.14
N THR A 91 -13.05 0.69 -0.99
CA THR A 91 -14.34 1.41 -1.02
C THR A 91 -15.52 0.58 -0.53
N GLN A 92 -15.43 -0.76 -0.58
CA GLN A 92 -16.45 -1.66 -0.04
C GLN A 92 -16.32 -1.85 1.48
N LYS A 93 -15.09 -1.81 2.00
CA LYS A 93 -14.80 -2.01 3.43
C LYS A 93 -14.97 -0.74 4.25
N GLU A 94 -14.71 0.41 3.65
CA GLU A 94 -14.69 1.70 4.32
C GLU A 94 -15.95 2.50 4.01
N GLU A 95 -16.52 3.11 5.05
CA GLU A 95 -17.58 4.11 4.89
C GLU A 95 -16.94 5.45 4.52
N ILE A 96 -16.80 5.70 3.22
CA ILE A 96 -16.26 6.96 2.69
C ILE A 96 -17.38 8.00 2.67
N LYS A 97 -17.30 9.00 3.55
CA LYS A 97 -18.29 10.09 3.67
C LYS A 97 -17.94 11.33 2.86
N ASP A 98 -16.65 11.53 2.60
CA ASP A 98 -16.09 12.71 1.95
C ASP A 98 -15.10 12.30 0.85
N GLU A 99 -14.68 13.26 0.01
CA GLU A 99 -13.62 13.05 -0.99
C GLU A 99 -12.33 12.54 -0.32
N VAL A 100 -11.81 11.42 -0.81
CA VAL A 100 -10.53 10.84 -0.36
C VAL A 100 -9.43 11.26 -1.32
N LEU A 101 -8.33 11.80 -0.80
CA LEU A 101 -7.11 11.93 -1.58
C LEU A 101 -6.41 10.57 -1.68
N ILE A 102 -6.23 10.04 -2.89
CA ILE A 102 -5.47 8.80 -3.12
C ILE A 102 -4.14 9.10 -3.82
N HIS A 103 -3.04 8.76 -3.15
CA HIS A 103 -1.69 9.03 -3.63
C HIS A 103 -0.93 7.76 -4.01
N SER A 104 -0.25 7.78 -5.16
CA SER A 104 0.55 6.66 -5.68
C SER A 104 1.88 7.13 -6.26
N ASP A 105 2.85 6.21 -6.37
CA ASP A 105 4.03 6.46 -7.20
C ASP A 105 3.72 6.35 -8.70
N GLN A 106 4.61 6.90 -9.52
CA GLN A 106 4.49 6.88 -10.97
C GLN A 106 4.80 5.49 -11.55
N GLY A 107 3.84 4.56 -11.42
CA GLY A 107 3.88 3.20 -11.94
C GLY A 107 2.84 2.94 -13.03
N ARG A 108 3.12 2.00 -13.94
CA ARG A 108 2.26 1.67 -15.09
C ARG A 108 0.78 1.44 -14.73
N PRO A 109 0.44 0.67 -13.66
CA PRO A 109 -0.96 0.48 -13.30
C PRO A 109 -1.65 1.79 -12.89
N TYR A 110 -0.95 2.66 -12.16
CA TYR A 110 -1.50 3.92 -11.63
C TYR A 110 -1.64 5.02 -12.68
N THR A 111 -0.90 4.92 -13.80
CA THR A 111 -0.99 5.83 -14.93
C THR A 111 -1.97 5.36 -16.02
N SER A 112 -2.74 4.29 -15.79
CA SER A 112 -3.67 3.71 -16.76
C SER A 112 -5.01 4.45 -16.82
N GLU A 113 -5.70 4.35 -17.97
CA GLU A 113 -7.05 4.90 -18.17
C GLU A 113 -8.06 4.26 -17.20
N GLU A 114 -8.00 2.95 -17.01
CA GLU A 114 -8.95 2.22 -16.17
C GLU A 114 -8.82 2.61 -14.70
N TYR A 115 -7.60 2.85 -14.22
CA TYR A 115 -7.37 3.36 -12.88
C TYR A 115 -7.90 4.79 -12.71
N PHE A 116 -7.65 5.65 -13.71
CA PHE A 116 -8.17 7.02 -13.72
C PHE A 116 -9.70 7.05 -13.69
N LEU A 117 -10.36 6.30 -14.57
CA LEU A 117 -11.82 6.23 -14.63
C LEU A 117 -12.42 5.67 -13.35
N LEU A 118 -11.81 4.65 -12.75
CA LEU A 118 -12.30 4.06 -11.50
C LEU A 118 -12.21 5.04 -10.33
N THR A 119 -11.04 5.65 -10.13
CA THR A 119 -10.83 6.61 -9.02
C THR A 119 -11.69 7.85 -9.17
N THR A 120 -11.89 8.33 -10.41
CA THR A 120 -12.83 9.42 -10.72
C THR A 120 -14.27 9.02 -10.42
N ARG A 121 -14.69 7.79 -10.76
CA ARG A 121 -16.04 7.28 -10.45
C ARG A 121 -16.30 7.24 -8.95
N TYR A 122 -15.29 6.92 -8.15
CA TYR A 122 -15.37 6.96 -6.69
C TYR A 122 -15.15 8.36 -6.10
N GLN A 123 -15.11 9.41 -6.93
CA GLN A 123 -14.92 10.80 -6.50
C GLN A 123 -13.66 10.97 -5.63
N MET A 124 -12.61 10.20 -5.94
CA MET A 124 -11.32 10.32 -5.25
C MET A 124 -10.46 11.37 -5.94
N LYS A 125 -9.74 12.15 -5.14
CA LYS A 125 -8.74 13.10 -5.64
C LYS A 125 -7.42 12.41 -5.88
N GLN A 126 -7.03 12.23 -7.14
CA GLN A 126 -5.79 11.56 -7.47
C GLN A 126 -4.57 12.44 -7.24
N SER A 127 -3.52 11.84 -6.68
CA SER A 127 -2.25 12.48 -6.39
C SER A 127 -1.11 11.55 -6.79
N MET A 128 -0.01 12.06 -7.34
CA MET A 128 1.08 11.19 -7.82
C MET A 128 2.47 11.77 -7.56
N SER A 129 3.39 10.91 -7.09
CA SER A 129 4.81 11.24 -6.96
C SER A 129 5.43 11.58 -8.31
N ARG A 130 6.46 12.43 -8.31
CA ARG A 130 7.31 12.59 -9.49
C ARG A 130 8.23 11.36 -9.63
N ARG A 131 8.50 10.94 -10.87
CA ARG A 131 9.47 9.87 -11.16
C ARG A 131 10.79 10.10 -10.41
N GLY A 132 11.25 9.09 -9.70
CA GLY A 132 12.53 9.10 -8.97
C GLY A 132 12.48 9.75 -7.58
N ASN A 133 11.30 10.07 -7.04
CA ASN A 133 11.16 10.68 -5.72
C ASN A 133 10.51 9.70 -4.72
N CYS A 134 11.30 8.78 -4.16
CA CYS A 134 10.86 7.79 -3.16
C CYS A 134 10.24 8.42 -1.89
N TRP A 135 10.63 9.65 -1.57
CA TRP A 135 10.16 10.34 -0.37
C TRP A 135 8.68 10.71 -0.42
N ASP A 136 8.09 10.79 -1.61
CA ASP A 136 6.69 11.19 -1.78
C ASP A 136 5.71 10.10 -1.30
N ASN A 137 6.15 8.83 -1.22
CA ASN A 137 5.34 7.69 -0.75
C ASN A 137 5.96 6.97 0.48
N ALA A 138 6.76 7.70 1.27
CA ALA A 138 7.49 7.17 2.41
C ALA A 138 6.66 6.34 3.42
N PRO A 139 5.39 6.66 3.76
CA PRO A 139 4.58 5.86 4.67
C PRO A 139 4.30 4.44 4.18
N MET A 140 4.22 4.25 2.87
CA MET A 140 4.02 2.95 2.25
C MET A 140 5.34 2.19 2.14
N GLU A 141 6.43 2.88 1.76
CA GLU A 141 7.78 2.29 1.78
C GLU A 141 8.16 1.78 3.17
N ASN A 142 7.81 2.53 4.22
CA ASN A 142 8.02 2.12 5.60
C ASN A 142 7.23 0.83 5.94
N PHE A 143 5.95 0.78 5.56
CA PHE A 143 5.12 -0.41 5.77
C PHE A 143 5.72 -1.64 5.08
N PHE A 144 6.05 -1.55 3.78
CA PHE A 144 6.67 -2.67 3.07
C PHE A 144 8.04 -3.05 3.60
N GLY A 145 8.79 -2.07 4.12
CA GLY A 145 10.03 -2.31 4.85
C GLY A 145 9.79 -3.23 6.04
N HIS A 146 8.84 -2.89 6.92
CA HIS A 146 8.50 -3.73 8.07
C HIS A 146 7.96 -5.10 7.66
N PHE A 147 7.02 -5.16 6.72
CA PHE A 147 6.47 -6.41 6.21
C PHE A 147 7.54 -7.37 5.69
N LYS A 148 8.48 -6.88 4.88
CA LYS A 148 9.55 -7.72 4.34
C LYS A 148 10.47 -8.28 5.43
N GLU A 149 10.76 -7.47 6.43
CA GLU A 149 11.67 -7.80 7.53
C GLU A 149 11.05 -8.77 8.54
N GLU A 150 9.80 -8.50 8.91
CA GLU A 150 9.10 -9.16 10.00
C GLU A 150 8.35 -10.42 9.52
N ALA A 151 7.96 -10.49 8.23
CA ALA A 151 7.27 -11.65 7.68
C ALA A 151 8.06 -12.34 6.55
N LEU A 152 8.28 -11.68 5.42
CA LEU A 152 8.77 -12.37 4.21
C LEU A 152 10.17 -12.96 4.34
N ARG A 153 11.07 -12.37 5.14
CA ARG A 153 12.41 -12.93 5.35
C ARG A 153 12.42 -14.28 6.06
N GLN A 154 11.36 -14.63 6.80
CA GLN A 154 11.25 -15.92 7.47
C GLN A 154 10.83 -17.04 6.50
N TYR A 155 10.32 -16.68 5.32
CA TYR A 155 9.79 -17.60 4.31
C TYR A 155 10.35 -17.22 2.93
N PRO A 156 11.55 -17.68 2.56
CA PRO A 156 12.24 -17.16 1.37
C PRO A 156 11.57 -17.55 0.05
N VAL A 157 10.90 -18.71 -0.02
CA VAL A 157 10.27 -19.22 -1.26
C VAL A 157 8.93 -19.96 -0.97
N PRO A 158 7.89 -19.27 -0.47
CA PRO A 158 6.59 -19.86 -0.22
C PRO A 158 5.87 -20.21 -1.54
N THR A 159 4.94 -21.15 -1.49
CA THR A 159 3.92 -21.27 -2.55
C THR A 159 3.07 -19.99 -2.61
N PHE A 160 2.36 -19.75 -3.71
CA PHE A 160 1.46 -18.58 -3.81
C PHE A 160 0.42 -18.56 -2.69
N ARG A 161 -0.15 -19.73 -2.35
CA ARG A 161 -1.12 -19.86 -1.25
C ARG A 161 -0.50 -19.50 0.10
N GLN A 162 0.69 -20.02 0.40
CA GLN A 162 1.40 -19.67 1.64
C GLN A 162 1.75 -18.18 1.67
N ALA A 163 2.15 -17.59 0.53
CA ALA A 163 2.42 -16.16 0.45
C ALA A 163 1.16 -15.34 0.77
N GLN A 164 -0.01 -15.75 0.28
CA GLN A 164 -1.30 -15.15 0.63
C GLN A 164 -1.57 -15.25 2.14
N GLU A 165 -1.44 -16.43 2.74
CA GLU A 165 -1.65 -16.65 4.18
C GLU A 165 -0.68 -15.79 5.04
N ILE A 166 0.58 -15.67 4.63
CA ILE A 166 1.58 -14.81 5.30
C ILE A 166 1.21 -13.33 5.19
N VAL A 167 0.80 -12.87 4.00
CA VAL A 167 0.37 -11.48 3.76
C VAL A 167 -0.84 -11.15 4.62
N ASP A 168 -1.88 -11.98 4.58
CA ASP A 168 -3.13 -11.77 5.30
C ASP A 168 -2.89 -11.77 6.81
N GLY A 169 -2.14 -12.75 7.30
CA GLY A 169 -1.77 -12.85 8.71
C GLY A 169 -0.95 -11.65 9.20
N TYR A 170 0.03 -11.20 8.41
CA TYR A 170 0.84 -10.04 8.78
C TYR A 170 0.02 -8.75 8.80
N ILE A 171 -0.85 -8.53 7.81
CA ILE A 171 -1.68 -7.32 7.76
C ILE A 171 -2.69 -7.30 8.92
N ALA A 172 -3.28 -8.45 9.26
CA ALA A 172 -4.12 -8.58 10.45
C ALA A 172 -3.33 -8.22 11.73
N PHE A 173 -2.16 -8.82 11.93
CA PHE A 173 -1.28 -8.48 13.04
C PHE A 173 -0.94 -6.98 13.07
N TYR A 174 -0.53 -6.41 11.92
CA TYR A 174 -0.16 -5.00 11.81
C TYR A 174 -1.33 -4.07 12.17
N ASN A 175 -2.54 -4.36 11.71
CA ASN A 175 -3.71 -3.52 11.94
C ASN A 175 -4.27 -3.64 13.37
N TYR A 176 -4.27 -4.84 13.95
CA TYR A 176 -5.05 -5.13 15.16
C TYR A 176 -4.19 -5.40 16.41
N GLU A 177 -2.92 -5.77 16.26
CA GLU A 177 -2.05 -6.17 17.38
C GLU A 177 -0.78 -5.32 17.50
N ARG A 178 -0.24 -4.81 16.38
CA ARG A 178 1.01 -4.05 16.38
C ARG A 178 0.82 -2.64 16.93
N ILE A 179 1.38 -2.39 18.11
CA ILE A 179 1.39 -1.07 18.74
C ILE A 179 2.31 -0.12 17.99
N GLN A 180 1.79 1.02 17.56
CA GLN A 180 2.57 2.11 17.00
C GLN A 180 3.22 2.92 18.13
N LEU A 181 4.54 3.11 18.06
CA LEU A 181 5.31 3.76 19.13
C LEU A 181 4.85 5.20 19.44
N LYS A 182 4.38 5.94 18.42
CA LYS A 182 3.96 7.35 18.54
C LYS A 182 2.61 7.50 19.24
N THR A 183 1.67 6.60 18.96
CA THR A 183 0.29 6.68 19.49
C THR A 183 0.06 5.76 20.69
N LYS A 184 0.98 4.81 20.94
CA LYS A 184 0.83 3.72 21.92
C LYS A 184 -0.41 2.86 21.69
N GLN A 185 -0.90 2.83 20.45
CA GLN A 185 -2.11 2.15 20.03
C GLN A 185 -1.86 1.37 18.75
N THR A 186 -2.69 0.36 18.50
CA THR A 186 -2.76 -0.26 17.17
C THR A 186 -3.47 0.67 16.19
N PRO A 187 -3.24 0.53 14.86
CA PRO A 187 -3.97 1.31 13.86
C PRO A 187 -5.50 1.23 14.07
N TYR A 188 -6.02 0.04 14.35
CA TYR A 188 -7.45 -0.15 14.60
C TYR A 188 -7.95 0.57 15.87
N GLN A 189 -7.19 0.50 16.97
CA GLN A 189 -7.56 1.21 18.21
C GLN A 189 -7.66 2.72 17.97
N LYS A 190 -6.69 3.29 17.26
CA LYS A 190 -6.73 4.72 16.91
C LYS A 190 -7.92 5.06 16.01
N ARG A 191 -8.21 4.22 15.01
CA ARG A 191 -9.38 4.38 14.13
C ARG A 191 -10.69 4.45 14.92
N CYS A 192 -10.85 3.56 15.90
CA CYS A 192 -12.06 3.49 16.72
C CYS A 192 -12.30 4.72 17.60
N LEU A 193 -11.27 5.49 17.94
CA LEU A 193 -11.40 6.69 18.76
C LEU A 193 -11.99 7.89 18.03
N PHE A 194 -12.07 7.84 16.70
CA PHE A 194 -12.62 8.93 15.90
C PHE A 194 -14.15 8.80 15.70
N LYS A 195 -14.78 7.74 16.23
CA LYS A 195 -16.22 7.53 16.07
C LYS A 195 -17.05 8.59 16.79
#